data_AF-A0A2T0LSD2-F1
#
_entry.id   AF-A0A2T0LSD2-F1
#
_cell.length_a   1.000
_cell.length_b   1.000
_cell.length_c   1.000
_cell.angle_alpha   90.00
_cell.angle_beta   90.00
_cell.angle_gamma   90.00
#
_symmetry.space_group_name_H-M   'P 1'
#
loop_
_entity.id
_entity.type
_entity.pdbx_description
1 polymer ?
#
loop_
_entity_poly.entity_id
_entity_poly.type
_entity_poly.pdbx_seq_one_letter_code
_entity_poly.pdbx_strand_id
1 'polypeptide(L)'
;MRAGPALPRLPAAPVAVAVSAVALLVLAHLSLVGGAPARPAEERTPALVVDGPDPRAAVLFIAGYDSWYSGKPVHDRIGITRYSYAGLGQDGRPLPYHPIDTHASLDASAANLRAQIDVLHRRTGKPVAVMARSEGTLVVRTFLARYRHPHLESVVLLSPLVRPGRVYFPPQDARAGWGLALGWELRGMLSLVRWTSGAKADADSPLVRSVLNDAPLYRNRMLCPEPGVRMIAFVPLVTAAVVSPADYPAVPSVQLPGLHASMLGRMDIQRAVADFLAGRRVDGNPSTYYPAIQMAAAAWQAPALPLKLNAVWERDTPDAAFGDDGCLPRPR
;
A
#
# COMPACT_ATOMS: atom_id res chain seq x y z
N MET A 1 6.69 57.36 -2.60
CA MET A 1 6.27 55.94 -2.63
C MET A 1 5.76 55.58 -1.25
N ARG A 2 4.46 55.31 -1.08
CA ARG A 2 3.90 54.89 0.21
C ARG A 2 4.11 53.38 0.38
N ALA A 3 4.82 52.98 1.41
CA ALA A 3 4.91 51.58 1.82
C ALA A 3 3.51 51.11 2.24
N GLY A 4 3.00 50.06 1.59
CA GLY A 4 1.76 49.40 1.99
C GLY A 4 1.91 48.73 3.36
N PRO A 5 0.81 48.48 4.09
CA PRO A 5 0.86 47.85 5.40
C PRO A 5 1.48 46.44 5.29
N ALA A 6 2.56 46.21 6.02
CA ALA A 6 3.11 44.88 6.19
C ALA A 6 2.10 44.05 6.98
N LEU A 7 1.54 43.02 6.35
CA LEU A 7 0.72 42.03 7.05
C LEU A 7 1.54 41.42 8.19
N PRO A 8 1.00 41.33 9.42
CA PRO A 8 1.71 40.73 10.52
C PRO A 8 2.03 39.27 10.16
N ARG A 9 3.31 38.90 10.24
CA ARG A 9 3.77 37.52 10.10
C ARG A 9 3.28 36.75 11.32
N LEU A 10 2.05 36.25 11.27
CA LEU A 10 1.57 35.25 12.22
C LEU A 10 2.55 34.06 12.16
N PRO A 11 2.99 33.50 13.31
CA PRO A 11 3.82 32.32 13.30
C PRO A 11 2.99 31.16 12.71
N ALA A 12 3.21 30.85 11.44
CA ALA A 12 2.42 29.87 10.69
C ALA A 12 2.59 28.44 11.23
N ALA A 13 3.74 28.16 11.87
CA ALA A 13 4.06 26.84 12.42
C ALA A 13 3.09 26.39 13.54
N PRO A 14 2.86 27.14 14.64
CA PRO A 14 1.93 26.71 15.69
C PRO A 14 0.47 26.59 15.20
N VAL A 15 0.05 27.39 14.22
CA VAL A 15 -1.30 27.29 13.64
C VAL A 15 -1.42 26.04 12.76
N ALA A 16 -0.42 25.73 11.93
CA ALA A 16 -0.40 24.52 11.12
C ALA A 16 -0.39 23.25 11.98
N VAL A 17 0.35 23.26 13.10
CA VAL A 17 0.37 22.16 14.08
C VAL A 17 -1.00 21.97 14.74
N ALA A 18 -1.61 23.07 15.20
CA ALA A 18 -2.92 23.02 15.82
C ALA A 18 -4.00 22.52 14.84
N VAL A 19 -3.98 23.01 13.60
CA VAL A 19 -4.91 22.59 12.54
C VAL A 19 -4.69 21.13 12.15
N SER A 20 -3.44 20.68 12.03
CA SER A 20 -3.10 19.28 11.72
C SER A 20 -3.51 18.33 12.85
N ALA A 21 -3.31 18.73 14.11
CA ALA A 21 -3.76 17.98 15.28
C ALA A 21 -5.28 17.89 15.37
N VAL A 22 -6.00 18.99 15.13
CA VAL A 22 -7.47 19.00 15.09
C VAL A 22 -7.97 18.14 13.92
N ALA A 23 -7.37 18.23 12.74
CA ALA A 23 -7.74 17.43 11.58
C ALA A 23 -7.51 15.93 11.83
N LEU A 24 -6.39 15.53 12.42
CA LEU A 24 -6.10 14.14 12.77
C LEU A 24 -7.01 13.60 13.87
N LEU A 25 -7.35 14.41 14.88
CA LEU A 25 -8.37 14.06 15.88
C LEU A 25 -9.74 13.86 15.23
N VAL A 26 -10.15 14.77 14.34
CA VAL A 26 -11.42 14.68 13.61
C VAL A 26 -11.43 13.46 12.67
N LEU A 27 -10.34 13.15 11.96
CA LEU A 27 -10.23 11.95 11.12
C LEU A 27 -10.22 10.65 11.95
N ALA A 28 -9.58 10.65 13.11
CA ALA A 28 -9.63 9.53 14.05
C ALA A 28 -11.07 9.31 14.56
N HIS A 29 -11.80 10.39 14.86
CA HIS A 29 -13.21 10.34 15.27
C HIS A 29 -14.17 9.98 14.13
N LEU A 30 -13.94 10.43 12.89
CA LEU A 30 -14.74 10.04 11.71
C LEU A 30 -14.51 8.58 11.32
N SER A 31 -13.30 8.05 11.54
CA SER A 31 -13.02 6.61 11.41
C SER A 31 -13.76 5.78 12.48
N LEU A 32 -14.08 6.37 13.63
CA LEU A 32 -14.88 5.76 14.71
C LEU A 32 -16.40 5.81 14.44
N VAL A 33 -16.91 6.82 13.71
CA VAL A 33 -18.34 6.93 13.36
C VAL A 33 -18.75 5.88 12.30
N GLY A 34 -17.79 5.26 11.61
CA GLY A 34 -18.00 4.12 10.70
C GLY A 34 -17.61 2.74 11.25
N GLY A 35 -17.12 2.65 12.49
CA GLY A 35 -16.67 1.38 13.08
C GLY A 35 -16.26 1.52 14.54
N ALA A 36 -16.97 0.79 15.40
CA ALA A 36 -16.69 0.60 16.84
C ALA A 36 -15.18 0.37 17.13
N PRO A 37 -14.68 0.69 18.35
CA PRO A 37 -13.27 0.57 18.69
C PRO A 37 -12.75 -0.82 18.32
N ALA A 38 -11.94 -0.88 17.25
CA ALA A 38 -11.50 -2.13 16.69
C ALA A 38 -10.52 -2.77 17.68
N ARG A 39 -11.01 -3.74 18.45
CA ARG A 39 -10.16 -4.90 18.78
C ARG A 39 -9.54 -5.36 17.46
N PRO A 40 -8.25 -5.74 17.40
CA PRO A 40 -7.65 -6.30 16.19
C PRO A 40 -8.43 -7.56 15.82
N ALA A 41 -9.46 -7.39 14.99
CA ALA A 41 -10.26 -8.48 14.47
C ALA A 41 -9.34 -9.24 13.51
N GLU A 42 -9.39 -10.57 13.56
CA GLU A 42 -8.67 -11.41 12.61
C GLU A 42 -8.97 -10.87 11.22
N GLU A 43 -7.93 -10.44 10.50
CA GLU A 43 -8.12 -9.94 9.16
C GLU A 43 -8.38 -11.18 8.30
N ARG A 44 -9.63 -11.65 8.34
CA ARG A 44 -10.09 -12.92 7.77
C ARG A 44 -9.53 -12.99 6.36
N THR A 45 -8.78 -14.04 6.08
CA THR A 45 -8.47 -14.36 4.69
C THR A 45 -9.79 -14.37 3.95
N PRO A 46 -9.89 -13.66 2.81
CA PRO A 46 -11.11 -13.71 2.04
C PRO A 46 -11.40 -15.17 1.73
N ALA A 47 -12.47 -15.72 2.31
CA ALA A 47 -13.07 -16.89 1.74
C ALA A 47 -13.61 -16.41 0.40
N LEU A 48 -12.98 -16.82 -0.70
CA LEU A 48 -13.62 -16.68 -2.01
C LEU A 48 -14.78 -17.68 -1.99
N VAL A 49 -15.97 -17.18 -1.63
CA VAL A 49 -17.18 -17.98 -1.42
C VAL A 49 -17.95 -18.16 -2.73
N VAL A 50 -17.58 -17.42 -3.77
CA VAL A 50 -18.28 -17.45 -5.06
C VAL A 50 -17.89 -18.72 -5.83
N ASP A 51 -18.91 -19.41 -6.37
CA ASP A 51 -18.71 -20.47 -7.36
C ASP A 51 -17.98 -19.91 -8.58
N GLY A 52 -16.82 -20.47 -8.85
CA GLY A 52 -15.95 -20.07 -9.94
C GLY A 52 -15.06 -21.23 -10.38
N PRO A 53 -14.44 -21.10 -11.57
CA PRO A 53 -13.45 -22.06 -12.03
C PRO A 53 -12.27 -22.14 -11.06
N ASP A 54 -11.70 -23.33 -10.95
CA ASP A 54 -10.55 -23.55 -10.08
C ASP A 54 -9.35 -22.73 -10.59
N PRO A 55 -8.55 -22.13 -9.69
CA PRO A 55 -7.36 -21.40 -10.08
C PRO A 55 -6.35 -22.29 -10.82
N ARG A 56 -5.66 -21.71 -11.80
CA ARG A 56 -4.53 -22.38 -12.49
C ARG A 56 -3.31 -22.55 -11.59
N ALA A 57 -3.15 -21.62 -10.66
CA ALA A 57 -2.02 -21.49 -9.76
C ALA A 57 -2.41 -21.81 -8.31
N ALA A 58 -1.42 -22.14 -7.47
CA ALA A 58 -1.61 -22.09 -6.02
C ALA A 58 -1.74 -20.62 -5.58
N VAL A 59 -2.72 -20.31 -4.73
CA VAL A 59 -3.01 -18.92 -4.35
C VAL A 59 -2.37 -18.59 -3.00
N LEU A 60 -1.57 -17.52 -2.96
CA LEU A 60 -0.97 -16.95 -1.76
C LEU A 60 -1.60 -15.59 -1.45
N PHE A 61 -2.18 -15.42 -0.26
CA PHE A 61 -2.81 -14.15 0.15
C PHE A 61 -1.94 -13.37 1.14
N ILE A 62 -1.67 -12.10 0.83
CA ILE A 62 -0.92 -11.15 1.67
C ILE A 62 -1.88 -10.10 2.22
N ALA A 63 -1.91 -10.03 3.54
CA ALA A 63 -2.77 -9.15 4.32
C ALA A 63 -2.27 -7.69 4.34
N GLY A 64 -3.01 -6.81 5.00
CA GLY A 64 -2.61 -5.42 5.19
C GLY A 64 -1.86 -5.17 6.50
N TYR A 65 -1.49 -3.91 6.70
CA TYR A 65 -0.90 -3.36 7.92
C TYR A 65 -1.77 -3.64 9.15
N ASP A 66 -1.12 -3.90 10.28
CA ASP A 66 -1.72 -4.25 11.57
C ASP A 66 -2.65 -5.48 11.54
N SER A 67 -2.58 -6.28 10.48
CA SER A 67 -3.27 -7.57 10.43
C SER A 67 -2.64 -8.59 11.37
N TRP A 68 -3.38 -9.66 11.66
CA TRP A 68 -2.84 -10.81 12.38
C TRP A 68 -3.34 -12.10 11.75
N TYR A 69 -2.65 -13.20 12.05
CA TYR A 69 -2.97 -14.52 11.56
C TYR A 69 -2.76 -15.57 12.65
N SER A 70 -3.80 -16.38 12.88
CA SER A 70 -3.82 -17.40 13.93
C SER A 70 -2.99 -18.65 13.63
N GLY A 71 -2.42 -18.80 12.43
CA GLY A 71 -1.76 -20.04 12.00
C GLY A 71 -2.73 -21.12 11.51
N LYS A 72 -4.05 -20.90 11.64
CA LYS A 72 -5.06 -21.86 11.21
C LYS A 72 -5.28 -21.78 9.70
N PRO A 73 -5.32 -22.92 8.99
CA PRO A 73 -5.67 -22.93 7.58
C PRO A 73 -7.02 -22.27 7.32
N VAL A 74 -7.14 -21.65 6.16
CA VAL A 74 -8.39 -21.06 5.71
C VAL A 74 -9.20 -22.16 5.06
N HIS A 75 -10.41 -22.37 5.54
CA HIS A 75 -11.36 -23.24 4.88
C HIS A 75 -12.06 -22.45 3.76
N ASP A 76 -11.48 -22.49 2.57
CA ASP A 76 -12.09 -21.97 1.36
C ASP A 76 -12.09 -23.05 0.27
N ARG A 77 -12.84 -22.80 -0.81
CA ARG A 77 -13.03 -23.76 -1.91
C ARG A 77 -11.75 -23.94 -2.74
N ILE A 78 -10.92 -22.90 -2.85
CA ILE A 78 -9.83 -22.84 -3.84
C ILE A 78 -8.44 -23.12 -3.25
N GLY A 79 -8.34 -23.33 -1.93
CA GLY A 79 -7.12 -23.63 -1.20
C GLY A 79 -6.17 -22.43 -1.03
N ILE A 80 -6.66 -21.29 -0.56
CA ILE A 80 -5.79 -20.11 -0.34
C ILE A 80 -4.82 -20.38 0.80
N THR A 81 -3.51 -20.23 0.51
CA THR A 81 -2.47 -20.21 1.52
C THR A 81 -2.27 -18.77 2.00
N ARG A 82 -2.18 -18.57 3.32
CA ARG A 82 -1.89 -17.26 3.91
C ARG A 82 -0.38 -16.98 3.88
N TYR A 83 0.04 -15.82 3.41
CA TYR A 83 1.39 -15.32 3.65
C TYR A 83 1.54 -14.97 5.13
N SER A 84 2.65 -15.39 5.74
CA SER A 84 2.97 -15.03 7.12
C SER A 84 4.08 -14.00 7.17
N TYR A 85 3.87 -12.87 7.85
CA TYR A 85 4.93 -11.90 8.11
C TYR A 85 6.04 -12.45 9.02
N ALA A 86 5.71 -13.41 9.90
CA ALA A 86 6.67 -14.11 10.75
C ALA A 86 7.44 -15.22 10.02
N GLY A 87 7.05 -15.54 8.78
CA GLY A 87 7.73 -16.51 7.92
C GLY A 87 7.16 -17.93 8.02
N LEU A 88 8.01 -18.92 7.76
CA LEU A 88 7.64 -20.34 7.68
C LEU A 88 8.20 -21.12 8.87
N GLY A 89 7.43 -22.10 9.33
CA GLY A 89 7.89 -23.13 10.26
C GLY A 89 8.79 -24.16 9.58
N GLN A 90 9.36 -25.06 10.39
CA GLN A 90 10.21 -26.15 9.89
C GLN A 90 9.49 -27.09 8.92
N ASP A 91 8.17 -27.20 9.04
CA ASP A 91 7.29 -27.97 8.17
C ASP A 91 6.92 -27.22 6.86
N GLY A 92 7.47 -26.03 6.64
CA GLY A 92 7.15 -25.19 5.50
C GLY A 92 5.74 -24.60 5.54
N ARG A 93 5.07 -24.61 6.69
CA ARG A 93 3.77 -23.96 6.87
C ARG A 93 3.94 -22.51 7.35
N PRO A 94 3.06 -21.59 6.94
CA PRO A 94 3.08 -20.21 7.43
C PRO A 94 2.88 -20.17 8.95
N LEU A 95 3.80 -19.50 9.65
CA LEU A 95 3.71 -19.28 11.10
C LEU A 95 2.56 -18.32 11.43
N PRO A 96 1.93 -18.43 12.62
CA PRO A 96 1.09 -17.35 13.12
C PRO A 96 1.89 -16.05 13.23
N TYR A 97 1.22 -14.91 13.06
CA TYR A 97 1.85 -13.58 13.20
C TYR A 97 0.88 -12.58 13.84
N HIS A 98 1.45 -11.54 14.43
CA HIS A 98 0.77 -10.45 15.12
C HIS A 98 0.90 -9.12 14.35
N PRO A 99 0.10 -8.09 14.71
CA PRO A 99 0.13 -6.79 14.02
C PRO A 99 1.53 -6.19 13.88
N ILE A 100 2.37 -6.32 14.91
CA ILE A 100 3.74 -5.78 14.91
C ILE A 100 4.64 -6.40 13.84
N ASP A 101 4.36 -7.63 13.41
CA ASP A 101 5.16 -8.30 12.37
C ASP A 101 4.96 -7.65 10.99
N THR A 102 3.84 -6.92 10.80
CA THR A 102 3.59 -6.13 9.58
C THR A 102 4.44 -4.87 9.50
N HIS A 103 5.14 -4.48 10.59
CA HIS A 103 5.95 -3.25 10.63
C HIS A 103 7.38 -3.46 10.15
N ALA A 104 7.74 -4.69 9.78
CA ALA A 104 9.02 -5.03 9.20
C ALA A 104 9.32 -4.20 7.94
N SER A 105 10.60 -4.10 7.57
CA SER A 105 10.95 -3.42 6.32
C SER A 105 10.37 -4.17 5.13
N LEU A 106 10.02 -3.45 4.07
CA LEU A 106 9.48 -4.06 2.84
C LEU A 106 10.47 -5.05 2.23
N ASP A 107 11.77 -4.86 2.48
CA ASP A 107 12.85 -5.74 2.05
C ASP A 107 12.79 -7.10 2.74
N ALA A 108 12.62 -7.09 4.07
CA ALA A 108 12.47 -8.29 4.86
C ALA A 108 11.18 -9.02 4.48
N SER A 109 10.07 -8.29 4.33
CA SER A 109 8.80 -8.87 3.90
C SER A 109 8.88 -9.44 2.47
N ALA A 110 9.58 -8.78 1.54
CA ALA A 110 9.76 -9.26 0.18
C ALA A 110 10.68 -10.50 0.11
N ALA A 111 11.74 -10.53 0.92
CA ALA A 111 12.61 -11.70 1.05
C ALA A 111 11.82 -12.91 1.58
N ASN A 112 10.97 -12.67 2.57
CA ASN A 112 10.08 -13.68 3.13
C ASN A 112 9.01 -14.14 2.11
N LEU A 113 8.44 -13.22 1.34
CA LEU A 113 7.51 -13.54 0.25
C LEU A 113 8.15 -14.48 -0.78
N ARG A 114 9.39 -14.20 -1.18
CA ARG A 114 10.15 -15.09 -2.08
C ARG A 114 10.23 -16.51 -1.53
N ALA A 115 10.65 -16.66 -0.27
CA ALA A 115 10.77 -17.97 0.36
C ALA A 115 9.43 -18.72 0.42
N GLN A 116 8.34 -18.01 0.68
CA GLN A 116 6.99 -18.59 0.74
C GLN A 116 6.45 -19.00 -0.63
N ILE A 117 6.72 -18.21 -1.67
CA ILE A 117 6.41 -18.61 -3.06
C ILE A 117 7.16 -19.89 -3.42
N ASP A 118 8.46 -19.95 -3.14
CA ASP A 118 9.29 -21.11 -3.46
C ASP A 118 8.81 -22.39 -2.75
N VAL A 119 8.47 -22.29 -1.45
CA VAL A 119 7.93 -23.42 -0.67
C VAL A 119 6.55 -23.83 -1.16
N LEU A 120 5.66 -22.87 -1.44
CA LEU A 120 4.31 -23.16 -1.93
C LEU A 120 4.36 -23.84 -3.31
N HIS A 121 5.23 -23.36 -4.20
CA HIS A 121 5.47 -23.98 -5.50
C HIS A 121 5.95 -25.43 -5.34
N ARG A 122 7.00 -25.67 -4.54
CA ARG A 122 7.51 -27.03 -4.30
C ARG A 122 6.47 -27.98 -3.71
N ARG A 123 5.64 -27.48 -2.78
CA ARG A 123 4.62 -28.30 -2.11
C ARG A 123 3.46 -28.67 -3.04
N THR A 124 3.09 -27.77 -3.95
CA THR A 124 1.89 -27.94 -4.79
C THR A 124 2.19 -28.40 -6.21
N GLY A 125 3.44 -28.25 -6.68
CA GLY A 125 3.83 -28.44 -8.07
C GLY A 125 3.25 -27.42 -9.04
N LYS A 126 2.48 -26.44 -8.55
CA LYS A 126 1.80 -25.41 -9.36
C LYS A 126 2.57 -24.10 -9.34
N PRO A 127 2.51 -23.28 -10.40
CA PRO A 127 2.91 -21.88 -10.27
C PRO A 127 2.09 -21.18 -9.18
N VAL A 128 2.53 -20.01 -8.73
CA VAL A 128 1.90 -19.26 -7.65
C VAL A 128 1.23 -18.00 -8.18
N ALA A 129 0.00 -17.76 -7.74
CA ALA A 129 -0.68 -16.48 -7.88
C ALA A 129 -0.69 -15.77 -6.52
N VAL A 130 -0.34 -14.48 -6.50
CA VAL A 130 -0.32 -13.68 -5.28
C VAL A 130 -1.49 -12.71 -5.27
N MET A 131 -2.27 -12.73 -4.21
CA MET A 131 -3.30 -11.73 -3.93
C MET A 131 -2.86 -10.90 -2.74
N ALA A 132 -2.72 -9.60 -2.91
CA ALA A 132 -2.18 -8.73 -1.88
C ALA A 132 -3.12 -7.55 -1.61
N ARG A 133 -3.28 -7.20 -0.34
CA ARG A 133 -4.15 -6.09 0.09
C ARG A 133 -3.35 -4.99 0.77
N SER A 134 -3.69 -3.71 0.50
CA SER A 134 -3.16 -2.56 1.24
C SER A 134 -1.61 -2.60 1.25
N GLU A 135 -0.97 -2.55 2.42
CA GLU A 135 0.48 -2.71 2.60
C GLU A 135 1.06 -3.94 1.88
N GLY A 136 0.37 -5.09 1.88
CA GLY A 136 0.82 -6.28 1.17
C GLY A 136 1.12 -6.03 -0.31
N THR A 137 0.44 -5.06 -0.94
CA THR A 137 0.72 -4.67 -2.34
C THR A 137 2.12 -4.05 -2.50
N LEU A 138 2.62 -3.33 -1.48
CA LEU A 138 3.97 -2.80 -1.43
C LEU A 138 5.00 -3.92 -1.28
N VAL A 139 4.69 -4.94 -0.46
CA VAL A 139 5.52 -6.15 -0.33
C VAL A 139 5.69 -6.82 -1.70
N VAL A 140 4.59 -7.01 -2.45
CA VAL A 140 4.65 -7.57 -3.82
C VAL A 140 5.47 -6.70 -4.75
N ARG A 141 5.23 -5.38 -4.77
CA ARG A 141 5.99 -4.50 -5.67
C ARG A 141 7.49 -4.50 -5.36
N THR A 142 7.84 -4.54 -4.08
CA THR A 142 9.23 -4.67 -3.62
C THR A 142 9.83 -6.00 -4.04
N PHE A 143 9.07 -7.09 -3.92
CA PHE A 143 9.49 -8.42 -4.38
C PHE A 143 9.77 -8.46 -5.88
N LEU A 144 8.85 -7.95 -6.70
CA LEU A 144 9.01 -7.90 -8.16
C LEU A 144 10.23 -7.07 -8.58
N ALA A 145 10.50 -5.96 -7.88
CA ALA A 145 11.62 -5.09 -8.19
C ALA A 145 12.99 -5.68 -7.82
N ARG A 146 13.04 -6.58 -6.84
CA ARG A 146 14.30 -7.03 -6.22
C ARG A 146 14.67 -8.48 -6.52
N TYR A 147 13.69 -9.32 -6.83
CA TYR A 147 13.89 -10.75 -6.98
C TYR A 147 13.39 -11.25 -8.33
N ARG A 148 14.15 -12.20 -8.90
CA ARG A 148 13.63 -13.04 -9.98
C ARG A 148 12.46 -13.87 -9.45
N HIS A 149 11.45 -14.04 -10.28
CA HIS A 149 10.18 -14.65 -9.89
C HIS A 149 9.70 -15.68 -10.92
N PRO A 150 10.48 -16.76 -11.19
CA PRO A 150 10.16 -17.74 -12.22
C PRO A 150 8.90 -18.58 -11.91
N HIS A 151 8.47 -18.61 -10.65
CA HIS A 151 7.31 -19.38 -10.19
C HIS A 151 6.05 -18.51 -9.98
N LEU A 152 6.13 -17.21 -10.22
CA LEU A 152 4.99 -16.31 -10.09
C LEU A 152 4.26 -16.19 -11.43
N GLU A 153 2.98 -16.58 -11.47
CA GLU A 153 2.15 -16.46 -12.67
C GLU A 153 1.38 -15.14 -12.70
N SER A 154 0.79 -14.76 -11.57
CA SER A 154 -0.13 -13.62 -11.54
C SER A 154 -0.19 -12.92 -10.20
N VAL A 155 -0.58 -11.64 -10.24
CA VAL A 155 -0.72 -10.75 -9.09
C VAL A 155 -2.07 -10.03 -9.13
N VAL A 156 -2.79 -10.10 -8.02
CA VAL A 156 -4.00 -9.32 -7.76
C VAL A 156 -3.67 -8.29 -6.68
N LEU A 157 -3.74 -7.00 -7.04
CA LEU A 157 -3.53 -5.89 -6.11
C LEU A 157 -4.88 -5.35 -5.63
N LEU A 158 -5.16 -5.48 -4.34
CA LEU A 158 -6.40 -5.04 -3.71
C LEU A 158 -6.13 -3.80 -2.87
N SER A 159 -6.81 -2.69 -3.17
CA SER A 159 -6.55 -1.40 -2.53
C SER A 159 -5.06 -1.02 -2.49
N PRO A 160 -4.35 -1.04 -3.64
CA PRO A 160 -2.94 -0.67 -3.65
C PRO A 160 -2.74 0.79 -3.23
N LEU A 161 -1.66 1.05 -2.51
CA LEU A 161 -1.18 2.40 -2.25
C LEU A 161 -0.49 2.88 -3.53
N VAL A 162 -1.23 3.60 -4.38
CA VAL A 162 -0.83 3.84 -5.79
C VAL A 162 0.42 4.70 -5.94
N ARG A 163 0.58 5.76 -5.13
CA ARG A 163 1.76 6.64 -5.15
C ARG A 163 2.09 7.13 -3.73
N PRO A 164 2.55 6.24 -2.84
CA PRO A 164 2.96 6.61 -1.50
C PRO A 164 4.29 7.39 -1.56
N GLY A 165 4.72 7.95 -0.44
CA GLY A 165 6.01 8.68 -0.38
C GLY A 165 6.00 10.02 -1.11
N ARG A 166 4.85 10.70 -1.15
CA ARG A 166 4.73 12.08 -1.69
C ARG A 166 5.56 13.07 -0.90
N VAL A 167 5.64 12.87 0.41
CA VAL A 167 6.44 13.69 1.33
C VAL A 167 7.62 12.87 1.83
N TYR A 168 8.65 13.57 2.30
CA TYR A 168 9.76 12.97 3.01
C TYR A 168 9.98 13.72 4.31
N PHE A 169 10.35 12.96 5.34
CA PHE A 169 10.96 13.47 6.54
C PHE A 169 12.15 12.56 6.87
N PRO A 170 13.29 13.11 7.30
CA PRO A 170 14.46 12.31 7.58
C PRO A 170 14.29 11.56 8.91
N PRO A 171 15.07 10.49 9.16
CA PRO A 171 15.09 9.78 10.45
C PRO A 171 15.32 10.72 11.65
N GLN A 172 14.96 10.27 12.86
CA GLN A 172 14.97 11.12 14.06
C GLN A 172 16.36 11.68 14.41
N ASP A 173 17.43 10.95 14.09
CA ASP A 173 18.82 11.34 14.34
C ASP A 173 19.40 12.29 13.28
N ALA A 174 18.68 12.53 12.19
CA ALA A 174 19.11 13.43 11.13
C ALA A 174 19.05 14.90 11.56
N ARG A 175 20.08 15.66 11.19
CA ARG A 175 20.21 17.10 11.52
C ARG A 175 19.89 18.03 10.35
N ALA A 176 19.66 17.49 9.16
CA ALA A 176 19.35 18.25 7.96
C ALA A 176 18.47 17.42 7.01
N GLY A 177 17.78 18.09 6.08
CA GLY A 177 16.94 17.46 5.07
C GLY A 177 15.53 18.06 4.97
N TRP A 178 14.83 17.72 3.90
CA TRP A 178 13.45 18.15 3.68
C TRP A 178 12.50 17.49 4.69
N GLY A 179 11.58 18.28 5.24
CA GLY A 179 10.54 17.80 6.15
C GLY A 179 11.00 17.51 7.58
N LEU A 180 12.16 18.03 8.02
CA LEU A 180 12.69 17.80 9.37
C LEU A 180 11.71 18.27 10.47
N ALA A 181 11.18 19.50 10.36
CA ALA A 181 10.20 20.03 11.31
C ALA A 181 8.89 19.23 11.32
N LEU A 182 8.34 18.93 10.13
CA LEU A 182 7.10 18.14 9.99
C LEU A 182 7.28 16.70 10.48
N GLY A 183 8.47 16.12 10.32
CA GLY A 183 8.81 14.81 10.87
C GLY A 183 8.79 14.80 12.39
N TRP A 184 9.35 15.83 13.03
CA TRP A 184 9.27 15.98 14.49
C TRP A 184 7.84 16.19 14.99
N GLU A 185 7.06 17.01 14.28
CA GLU A 185 5.64 17.20 14.57
C GLU A 185 4.89 15.87 14.50
N LEU A 186 5.00 15.14 13.38
CA LEU A 186 4.35 13.84 13.19
C LEU A 186 4.74 12.83 14.29
N ARG A 187 6.02 12.77 14.65
CA ARG A 187 6.50 11.92 15.77
C ARG A 187 5.86 12.30 17.09
N GLY A 188 5.77 13.60 17.38
CA GLY A 188 5.10 14.09 18.59
C GLY A 188 3.63 13.69 18.62
N MET A 189 2.93 13.88 17.50
CA MET A 189 1.51 13.53 17.36
C MET A 189 1.27 12.03 17.49
N LEU A 190 2.04 11.21 16.79
CA LEU A 190 1.94 9.75 16.88
C LEU A 190 2.29 9.28 18.29
N SER A 191 3.30 9.85 18.94
CA SER A 191 3.64 9.53 20.32
C SER A 191 2.49 9.81 21.28
N LEU A 192 1.76 10.92 21.09
CA LEU A 192 0.56 11.22 21.86
C LEU A 192 -0.57 10.21 21.59
N VAL A 193 -0.78 9.81 20.34
CA VAL A 193 -1.75 8.76 19.97
C VAL A 193 -1.37 7.42 20.59
N ARG A 194 -0.09 7.01 20.55
CA ARG A 194 0.37 5.77 21.19
C ARG A 194 0.09 5.79 22.70
N TRP A 195 0.38 6.92 23.35
CA TRP A 195 0.17 7.09 24.80
C TRP A 195 -1.32 6.99 25.19
N THR A 196 -2.21 7.53 24.36
CA THR A 196 -3.67 7.60 24.65
C THR A 196 -4.47 6.38 24.19
N SER A 197 -4.07 5.73 23.09
CA SER A 197 -4.88 4.67 22.44
C SER A 197 -4.22 3.29 22.46
N GLY A 198 -2.93 3.19 22.81
CA GLY A 198 -2.15 1.96 22.69
C GLY A 198 -1.82 1.56 21.25
N ALA A 199 -2.20 2.35 20.25
CA ALA A 199 -1.81 2.13 18.86
C ALA A 199 -0.29 2.14 18.72
N LYS A 200 0.26 1.23 17.90
CA LYS A 200 1.71 1.09 17.68
C LYS A 200 2.20 1.79 16.40
N ALA A 201 1.48 2.80 15.93
CA ALA A 201 1.90 3.59 14.78
C ALA A 201 3.21 4.35 15.10
N ASP A 202 4.20 4.21 14.22
CA ASP A 202 5.50 4.85 14.34
C ASP A 202 5.95 5.43 12.99
N ALA A 203 6.29 6.72 13.01
CA ALA A 203 6.81 7.45 11.86
C ALA A 203 8.16 6.89 11.36
N ASP A 204 8.91 6.24 12.24
CA ASP A 204 10.22 5.68 11.94
C ASP A 204 10.21 4.14 11.93
N SER A 205 9.02 3.51 11.88
CA SER A 205 8.93 2.07 11.69
C SER A 205 9.69 1.63 10.42
N PRO A 206 10.31 0.43 10.41
CA PRO A 206 11.02 -0.07 9.25
C PRO A 206 10.18 -0.06 7.96
N LEU A 207 8.88 -0.36 8.05
CA LEU A 207 7.92 -0.23 6.96
C LEU A 207 7.83 1.20 6.43
N VAL A 208 7.53 2.19 7.29
CA VAL A 208 7.39 3.60 6.88
C VAL A 208 8.70 4.08 6.28
N ARG A 209 9.84 3.71 6.87
CA ARG A 209 11.14 4.05 6.31
C ARG A 209 11.38 3.46 4.93
N SER A 210 10.97 2.21 4.70
CA SER A 210 11.06 1.58 3.39
C SER A 210 10.25 2.34 2.34
N VAL A 211 9.01 2.75 2.67
CA VAL A 211 8.17 3.54 1.77
C VAL A 211 8.78 4.89 1.42
N LEU A 212 9.33 5.59 2.42
CA LEU A 212 9.91 6.92 2.22
C LEU A 212 11.26 6.87 1.49
N ASN A 213 12.09 5.88 1.77
CA ASN A 213 13.40 5.75 1.14
C ASN A 213 13.27 5.24 -0.31
N ASP A 214 12.36 4.30 -0.57
CA ASP A 214 12.07 3.77 -1.90
C ASP A 214 10.87 4.46 -2.57
N ALA A 215 10.55 5.71 -2.18
CA ALA A 215 9.48 6.48 -2.81
C ALA A 215 9.59 6.55 -4.35
N PRO A 216 10.80 6.66 -4.98
CA PRO A 216 10.94 6.55 -6.43
C PRO A 216 10.38 5.23 -6.99
N LEU A 217 10.59 4.10 -6.32
CA LEU A 217 10.07 2.82 -6.78
C LEU A 217 8.54 2.84 -6.78
N TYR A 218 7.90 3.21 -5.67
CA TYR A 218 6.45 3.12 -5.57
C TYR A 218 5.74 4.18 -6.41
N ARG A 219 6.23 5.42 -6.45
CA ARG A 219 5.62 6.49 -7.25
C ARG A 219 5.58 6.14 -8.74
N ASN A 220 6.64 5.48 -9.22
CA ASN A 220 6.81 5.21 -10.63
C ASN A 220 6.31 3.84 -11.05
N ARG A 221 6.50 2.81 -10.22
CA ARG A 221 6.30 1.42 -10.62
C ARG A 221 5.06 0.76 -10.06
N MET A 222 4.40 1.34 -9.05
CA MET A 222 3.39 0.60 -8.26
C MET A 222 2.29 -0.08 -9.09
N LEU A 223 1.86 0.53 -10.20
CA LEU A 223 0.86 -0.04 -11.09
C LEU A 223 1.37 -0.23 -12.53
N CYS A 224 2.69 -0.45 -12.69
CA CYS A 224 3.28 -0.84 -13.97
C CYS A 224 3.23 -2.35 -14.17
N PRO A 225 3.08 -2.82 -15.42
CA PRO A 225 3.15 -4.24 -15.74
C PRO A 225 4.54 -4.79 -15.43
N GLU A 226 4.57 -6.08 -15.09
CA GLU A 226 5.81 -6.84 -14.89
C GLU A 226 5.91 -7.91 -15.99
N PRO A 227 7.03 -7.98 -16.73
CA PRO A 227 7.20 -8.98 -17.79
C PRO A 227 6.99 -10.41 -17.28
N GLY A 228 6.13 -11.17 -17.96
CA GLY A 228 5.85 -12.56 -17.61
C GLY A 228 4.86 -12.75 -16.44
N VAL A 229 4.37 -11.68 -15.82
CA VAL A 229 3.41 -11.75 -14.71
C VAL A 229 2.09 -11.08 -15.11
N ARG A 230 0.99 -11.81 -15.05
CA ARG A 230 -0.34 -11.20 -15.26
C ARG A 230 -0.70 -10.36 -14.04
N MET A 231 -1.09 -9.10 -14.22
CA MET A 231 -1.42 -8.21 -13.11
C MET A 231 -2.81 -7.59 -13.29
N ILE A 232 -3.52 -7.43 -12.17
CA ILE A 232 -4.77 -6.64 -12.10
C ILE A 232 -4.81 -5.87 -10.78
N ALA A 233 -5.38 -4.66 -10.82
CA ALA A 233 -5.58 -3.83 -9.64
C ALA A 233 -7.07 -3.56 -9.39
N PHE A 234 -7.50 -3.66 -8.14
CA PHE A 234 -8.80 -3.23 -7.67
C PHE A 234 -8.59 -2.00 -6.81
N VAL A 235 -9.03 -0.83 -7.29
CA VAL A 235 -8.71 0.46 -6.68
C VAL A 235 -9.99 1.10 -6.13
N PRO A 236 -10.02 1.49 -4.84
CA PRO A 236 -11.21 2.06 -4.25
C PRO A 236 -11.32 3.53 -4.66
N LEU A 237 -12.54 4.04 -4.71
CA LEU A 237 -12.81 5.42 -5.06
C LEU A 237 -12.14 6.40 -4.09
N VAL A 238 -12.00 6.03 -2.80
CA VAL A 238 -11.28 6.88 -1.82
C VAL A 238 -9.82 7.14 -2.23
N THR A 239 -9.21 6.26 -3.02
CA THR A 239 -7.85 6.48 -3.53
C THR A 239 -7.79 7.68 -4.49
N ALA A 240 -8.90 8.05 -5.15
CA ALA A 240 -8.95 9.26 -5.98
C ALA A 240 -8.69 10.52 -5.15
N ALA A 241 -9.06 10.52 -3.87
CA ALA A 241 -8.85 11.67 -3.00
C ALA A 241 -7.37 11.87 -2.59
N VAL A 242 -6.53 10.83 -2.70
CA VAL A 242 -5.14 10.85 -2.21
C VAL A 242 -4.09 10.68 -3.32
N VAL A 243 -4.53 10.42 -4.55
CA VAL A 243 -3.68 10.30 -5.73
C VAL A 243 -3.98 11.49 -6.66
N SER A 244 -2.96 12.25 -7.03
CA SER A 244 -3.13 13.38 -7.94
C SER A 244 -3.55 12.93 -9.35
N PRO A 245 -4.22 13.79 -10.12
CA PRO A 245 -4.50 13.54 -11.53
C PRO A 245 -3.18 13.32 -12.29
N ALA A 246 -3.05 12.18 -12.96
CA ALA A 246 -1.95 11.82 -13.84
C ALA A 246 -2.35 10.56 -14.62
N ASP A 247 -1.56 10.19 -15.63
CA ASP A 247 -1.77 8.96 -16.38
C ASP A 247 -1.82 7.75 -15.43
N TYR A 248 -3.00 7.12 -15.45
CA TYR A 248 -3.47 6.07 -14.55
C TYR A 248 -2.92 4.70 -15.06
N PRO A 249 -3.08 3.58 -14.31
CA PRO A 249 -2.21 2.42 -14.36
C PRO A 249 -2.07 1.75 -15.72
N ALA A 250 -0.85 1.29 -16.00
CA ALA A 250 -0.56 0.47 -17.16
C ALA A 250 -1.00 -1.00 -16.99
N VAL A 251 -1.42 -1.40 -15.78
CA VAL A 251 -2.11 -2.68 -15.55
C VAL A 251 -3.63 -2.50 -15.57
N PRO A 252 -4.42 -3.50 -16.02
CA PRO A 252 -5.86 -3.46 -15.92
C PRO A 252 -6.32 -3.10 -14.51
N SER A 253 -7.18 -2.10 -14.39
CA SER A 253 -7.68 -1.62 -13.10
C SER A 253 -9.20 -1.58 -13.04
N VAL A 254 -9.77 -2.16 -12.00
CA VAL A 254 -11.20 -2.08 -11.68
C VAL A 254 -11.38 -1.02 -10.59
N GLN A 255 -12.01 0.09 -10.93
CA GLN A 255 -12.28 1.17 -9.99
C GLN A 255 -13.64 0.96 -9.32
N LEU A 256 -13.67 1.03 -8.00
CA LEU A 256 -14.84 0.58 -7.24
C LEU A 256 -15.30 1.64 -6.23
N PRO A 257 -16.61 1.88 -6.08
CA PRO A 257 -17.09 2.69 -4.97
C PRO A 257 -16.76 1.98 -3.65
N GLY A 258 -16.08 2.67 -2.73
CA GLY A 258 -15.69 2.09 -1.45
C GLY A 258 -14.52 2.79 -0.76
N LEU A 259 -14.29 2.37 0.48
CA LEU A 259 -13.15 2.73 1.31
C LEU A 259 -12.04 1.67 1.19
N HIS A 260 -10.86 1.95 1.74
CA HIS A 260 -9.66 1.13 1.64
C HIS A 260 -9.86 -0.35 2.06
N ALA A 261 -10.79 -0.64 2.97
CA ALA A 261 -11.06 -1.97 3.50
C ALA A 261 -12.28 -2.70 2.89
N SER A 262 -13.10 -2.06 2.06
CA SER A 262 -14.46 -2.54 1.75
C SER A 262 -14.60 -3.48 0.53
N MET A 263 -13.50 -4.04 0.01
CA MET A 263 -13.52 -4.72 -1.30
C MET A 263 -13.82 -6.21 -1.25
N LEU A 264 -13.15 -6.96 -0.36
CA LEU A 264 -13.20 -8.42 -0.39
C LEU A 264 -14.55 -9.02 0.05
N GLY A 265 -15.43 -8.22 0.64
CA GLY A 265 -16.80 -8.64 1.00
C GLY A 265 -17.79 -8.62 -0.16
N ARG A 266 -17.44 -8.07 -1.33
CA ARG A 266 -18.38 -7.91 -2.45
C ARG A 266 -18.27 -9.05 -3.46
N MET A 267 -19.40 -9.65 -3.81
CA MET A 267 -19.45 -10.83 -4.70
C MET A 267 -18.97 -10.54 -6.12
N ASP A 268 -19.21 -9.33 -6.63
CA ASP A 268 -18.72 -8.89 -7.95
C ASP A 268 -17.19 -8.90 -8.02
N ILE A 269 -16.53 -8.39 -6.97
CA ILE A 269 -15.07 -8.38 -6.84
C ILE A 269 -14.54 -9.80 -6.68
N GLN A 270 -15.15 -10.61 -5.81
CA GLN A 270 -14.73 -12.01 -5.62
C GLN A 270 -14.82 -12.80 -6.94
N ARG A 271 -15.87 -12.59 -7.75
CA ARG A 271 -16.01 -13.21 -9.07
C ARG A 271 -14.92 -12.75 -10.04
N ALA A 272 -14.69 -11.45 -10.14
CA ALA A 272 -13.62 -10.91 -10.99
C ALA A 272 -12.24 -11.45 -10.59
N VAL A 273 -11.97 -11.57 -9.28
CA VAL A 273 -10.74 -12.18 -8.76
C VAL A 273 -10.66 -13.66 -9.14
N ALA A 274 -11.72 -14.44 -8.92
CA ALA A 274 -11.76 -15.86 -9.30
C ALA A 274 -11.53 -16.05 -10.80
N ASP A 275 -12.16 -15.22 -11.65
CA ASP A 275 -12.02 -15.26 -13.10
C ASP A 275 -10.58 -15.00 -13.52
N PHE A 276 -9.96 -13.96 -12.95
CA PHE A 276 -8.56 -13.63 -13.20
C PHE A 276 -7.60 -14.75 -12.77
N LEU A 277 -7.82 -15.35 -11.60
CA LEU A 277 -7.02 -16.46 -11.07
C LEU A 277 -7.16 -17.73 -11.91
N ALA A 278 -8.30 -17.94 -12.56
CA ALA A 278 -8.51 -19.01 -13.53
C ALA A 278 -7.93 -18.71 -14.93
N GLY A 279 -7.25 -17.58 -15.10
CA GLY A 279 -6.60 -17.17 -16.35
C GLY A 279 -7.54 -16.52 -17.36
N ARG A 280 -8.76 -16.14 -16.95
CA ARG A 280 -9.64 -15.33 -17.80
C ARG A 280 -9.14 -13.90 -17.83
N ARG A 281 -9.36 -13.23 -18.97
CA ARG A 281 -9.14 -11.80 -19.09
C ARG A 281 -10.25 -11.08 -18.31
N VAL A 282 -9.85 -10.17 -17.44
CA VAL A 282 -10.76 -9.26 -16.73
C VAL A 282 -10.38 -7.87 -17.18
N ASP A 283 -11.30 -7.23 -17.91
CA ASP A 283 -11.06 -5.88 -18.39
C ASP A 283 -11.18 -4.87 -17.24
N GLY A 284 -10.38 -3.80 -17.34
CA GLY A 284 -10.49 -2.70 -16.40
C GLY A 284 -11.85 -2.01 -16.53
N ASN A 285 -12.36 -1.49 -15.40
CA ASN A 285 -13.55 -0.66 -15.37
C ASN A 285 -13.17 0.72 -14.82
N PRO A 286 -12.72 1.65 -15.68
CA PRO A 286 -12.42 3.00 -15.25
C PRO A 286 -13.73 3.72 -14.87
N SER A 287 -13.74 4.39 -13.73
CA SER A 287 -14.88 5.19 -13.27
C SER A 287 -14.81 6.60 -13.86
N THR A 288 -15.93 7.07 -14.42
CA THR A 288 -16.06 8.42 -14.97
C THR A 288 -15.95 9.51 -13.90
N TYR A 289 -16.29 9.22 -12.65
CA TYR A 289 -16.21 10.18 -11.54
C TYR A 289 -14.80 10.26 -10.93
N TYR A 290 -13.96 9.27 -11.19
CA TYR A 290 -12.64 9.18 -10.56
C TYR A 290 -11.76 10.40 -10.84
N PRO A 291 -11.60 10.86 -12.11
CA PRO A 291 -10.79 12.03 -12.41
C PRO A 291 -11.34 13.32 -11.77
N ALA A 292 -12.68 13.45 -11.70
CA ALA A 292 -13.32 14.61 -11.06
C ALA A 292 -12.98 14.70 -9.57
N ILE A 293 -13.00 13.56 -8.86
CA ILE A 293 -12.60 13.50 -7.45
C ILE A 293 -11.10 13.80 -7.30
N GLN A 294 -10.24 13.29 -8.18
CA GLN A 294 -8.81 13.60 -8.15
C GLN A 294 -8.55 15.10 -8.30
N MET A 295 -9.20 15.76 -9.26
CA MET A 295 -9.05 17.19 -9.47
C MET A 295 -9.55 17.99 -8.26
N ALA A 296 -10.71 17.63 -7.71
CA ALA A 296 -11.26 18.30 -6.53
C ALA A 296 -10.37 18.13 -5.29
N ALA A 297 -9.78 16.94 -5.11
CA ALA A 297 -8.93 16.63 -3.97
C ALA A 297 -7.50 17.17 -4.12
N ALA A 298 -7.01 17.38 -5.34
CA ALA A 298 -5.63 17.81 -5.60
C ALA A 298 -5.25 19.10 -4.86
N ALA A 299 -6.19 20.05 -4.73
CA ALA A 299 -5.98 21.31 -4.01
C ALA A 299 -5.74 21.13 -2.50
N TRP A 300 -6.15 20.00 -1.93
CA TRP A 300 -6.05 19.68 -0.50
C TRP A 300 -4.95 18.66 -0.19
N GLN A 301 -4.27 18.14 -1.21
CA GLN A 301 -3.16 17.21 -1.03
C GLN A 301 -1.88 17.97 -0.70
N ALA A 302 -1.04 17.38 0.15
CA ALA A 302 0.33 17.86 0.30
C ALA A 302 1.04 17.79 -1.08
N PRO A 303 1.74 18.87 -1.50
CA PRO A 303 2.50 18.84 -2.73
C PRO A 303 3.56 17.75 -2.64
N ALA A 304 3.77 17.03 -3.73
CA ALA A 304 4.81 16.02 -3.77
C ALA A 304 6.18 16.70 -3.68
N LEU A 305 7.13 16.12 -2.93
CA LEU A 305 8.53 16.51 -2.98
C LEU A 305 9.12 15.96 -4.28
N PRO A 306 9.64 16.80 -5.19
CA PRO A 306 10.32 16.33 -6.39
C PRO A 306 11.46 15.38 -6.07
N LEU A 307 11.56 14.25 -6.79
CA LEU A 307 12.56 13.23 -6.49
C LEU A 307 14.00 13.78 -6.46
N LYS A 308 14.33 14.66 -7.41
CA LYS A 308 15.64 15.32 -7.53
C LYS A 308 16.08 16.19 -6.35
N LEU A 309 15.14 16.59 -5.48
CA LEU A 309 15.44 17.48 -4.34
C LEU A 309 15.86 16.74 -3.06
N ASN A 310 15.61 15.43 -2.98
CA ASN A 310 15.98 14.63 -1.82
C ASN A 310 17.26 13.85 -2.10
N ALA A 311 18.29 14.03 -1.28
CA ALA A 311 19.57 13.36 -1.46
C ALA A 311 19.51 11.84 -1.26
N VAL A 312 18.46 11.32 -0.62
CA VAL A 312 18.24 9.87 -0.43
C VAL A 312 17.76 9.19 -1.72
N TRP A 313 17.19 9.96 -2.64
CA TRP A 313 16.63 9.45 -3.89
C TRP A 313 17.59 9.66 -5.07
N GLU A 314 17.51 8.78 -6.06
CA GLU A 314 18.25 8.92 -7.32
C GLU A 314 17.78 10.18 -8.08
N ARG A 315 18.73 11.05 -8.47
CA ARG A 315 18.41 12.37 -9.04
C ARG A 315 17.84 12.33 -10.46
N ASP A 316 18.07 11.24 -11.19
CA ASP A 316 17.74 11.10 -12.62
C ASP A 316 16.64 10.06 -12.89
N THR A 317 15.83 9.74 -11.87
CA THR A 317 14.66 8.89 -12.04
C THR A 317 13.45 9.74 -12.45
N PRO A 318 12.64 9.32 -13.46
CA PRO A 318 11.36 9.96 -13.77
C PRO A 318 10.50 10.15 -12.52
N ASP A 319 9.70 11.21 -12.45
CA ASP A 319 8.82 11.45 -11.32
C ASP A 319 7.35 11.49 -11.77
N ALA A 320 6.68 10.34 -11.71
CA ALA A 320 5.29 10.22 -12.09
C ALA A 320 4.34 11.12 -11.29
N ALA A 321 4.74 11.63 -10.12
CA ALA A 321 3.92 12.60 -9.40
C ALA A 321 3.85 13.98 -10.09
N PHE A 322 4.75 14.24 -11.04
CA PHE A 322 4.80 15.47 -11.84
C PHE A 322 4.49 15.24 -13.33
N GLY A 323 3.94 14.07 -13.67
CA GLY A 323 3.50 13.76 -15.03
C GLY A 323 4.54 13.06 -15.91
N ASP A 324 5.69 12.66 -15.36
CA ASP A 324 6.66 11.84 -16.10
C ASP A 324 6.17 10.38 -16.21
N ASP A 325 6.54 9.68 -17.29
CA ASP A 325 6.19 8.27 -17.50
C ASP A 325 6.92 7.34 -16.51
N GLY A 326 6.28 7.01 -15.39
CA GLY A 326 6.84 6.15 -14.35
C GLY A 326 7.09 4.69 -14.76
N CYS A 327 6.42 4.21 -15.81
CA CYS A 327 6.55 2.83 -16.29
C CYS A 327 7.71 2.59 -17.27
N LEU A 328 8.49 3.63 -17.61
CA LEU A 328 9.66 3.46 -18.47
C LEU A 328 10.71 2.57 -17.79
N PRO A 329 11.34 1.61 -18.50
CA PRO A 329 12.41 0.78 -17.94
C PRO A 329 13.60 1.63 -17.46
N ARG A 330 14.27 1.21 -16.38
CA ARG A 330 15.54 1.83 -15.97
C ARG A 330 16.59 1.58 -17.07
N PRO A 331 17.39 2.56 -17.49
CA PRO A 331 18.61 2.26 -18.22
C PRO A 331 19.47 1.33 -17.36
N ARG A 332 19.97 0.25 -17.97
CA ARG A 332 20.84 -0.73 -17.30
C ARG A 332 22.24 -0.17 -17.08
#